data_AF-A0A0W0RDM4-F1
#
_entry.id   AF-A0A0W0RDM4-F1
#
_cell.length_a   1.000
_cell.length_b   1.000
_cell.length_c   1.000
_cell.angle_alpha   90.00
_cell.angle_beta   90.00
_cell.angle_gamma   90.00
#
_symmetry.space_group_name_H-M   'P 1'
#
loop_
_entity.id
_entity.type
_entity.pdbx_description
1 polymer ?
#
loop_
_entity_poly.entity_id
_entity_poly.type
_entity_poly.pdbx_seq_one_letter_code
_entity_poly.pdbx_strand_id
1 'polypeptide(L)'
;MTFERNFILKCLECIEEILSDDLELEEAIQHYTENKAPNSRYQLNTKITDSAQWNEQDKLRLSASVFEAIARSSLSFYSESDKRAQEINAANTAFLDQYLSIITENTNPNIRIDSVKENIKRIKTDLKNKMENSENPYAFFTPVTAGLVVMAAAATTIALLSYKA
;
A
#
# COMPACT_ATOMS: atom_id res chain seq x y z
N MET A 1 13.65 13.97 6.38
CA MET A 1 13.30 12.90 5.42
C MET A 1 13.73 11.51 5.86
N THR A 2 14.90 11.29 6.51
CA THR A 2 15.33 9.94 6.92
C THR A 2 14.37 9.25 7.90
N PHE A 3 13.84 9.98 8.89
CA PHE A 3 12.88 9.42 9.84
C PHE A 3 11.60 8.94 9.15
N GLU A 4 10.97 9.79 8.34
CA GLU A 4 9.74 9.47 7.60
C GLU A 4 9.92 8.23 6.73
N ARG A 5 11.04 8.11 6.00
CA ARG A 5 11.34 6.92 5.19
C ARG A 5 11.48 5.66 6.04
N ASN A 6 12.20 5.74 7.16
CA ASN A 6 12.35 4.61 8.08
C ASN A 6 11.01 4.18 8.69
N PHE A 7 10.15 5.16 9.02
CA PHE A 7 8.82 4.91 9.54
C PHE A 7 7.93 4.22 8.51
N ILE A 8 7.90 4.73 7.27
CA ILE A 8 7.15 4.13 6.15
C ILE A 8 7.66 2.72 5.86
N LEU A 9 8.98 2.52 5.83
CA LEU A 9 9.59 1.21 5.63
C LEU A 9 9.12 0.23 6.70
N LYS A 10 9.12 0.65 7.98
CA LYS A 10 8.65 -0.19 9.09
C LYS A 10 7.16 -0.52 8.98
N CYS A 11 6.33 0.44 8.54
CA CYS A 11 4.92 0.18 8.27
C CYS A 11 4.75 -0.89 7.19
N LEU A 12 5.48 -0.74 6.07
CA LEU A 12 5.43 -1.69 4.96
C LEU A 12 5.93 -3.09 5.35
N GLU A 13 6.97 -3.17 6.18
CA GLU A 13 7.46 -4.43 6.74
C GLU A 13 6.40 -5.11 7.61
N CYS A 14 5.79 -4.37 8.56
CA CYS A 14 4.75 -4.93 9.41
C CYS A 14 3.49 -5.34 8.62
N ILE A 15 3.10 -4.60 7.57
CA ILE A 15 1.96 -5.02 6.73
C ILE A 15 2.26 -6.33 6.01
N GLU A 16 3.46 -6.47 5.44
CA GLU A 16 3.84 -7.73 4.78
C GLU A 16 3.87 -8.90 5.76
N GLU A 17 4.44 -8.71 6.95
CA GLU A 17 4.47 -9.71 8.02
C GLU A 17 3.05 -10.16 8.39
N ILE A 18 2.17 -9.22 8.73
CA ILE A 18 0.78 -9.52 9.12
C ILE A 18 0.00 -10.20 7.98
N LEU A 19 0.16 -9.76 6.72
CA LEU A 19 -0.56 -10.36 5.58
C LEU A 19 0.01 -11.73 5.16
N SER A 20 1.14 -12.15 5.73
CA SER A 20 1.80 -13.42 5.41
C SER A 20 1.62 -14.48 6.51
N ASP A 21 1.10 -14.09 7.67
CA ASP A 21 0.82 -14.98 8.79
C ASP A 21 -0.67 -14.88 9.18
N ASP A 22 -1.40 -15.99 9.04
CA ASP A 22 -2.83 -16.04 9.29
C ASP A 22 -3.20 -15.71 10.75
N LEU A 23 -2.35 -16.10 11.71
CA LEU A 23 -2.58 -15.83 13.13
C LEU A 23 -2.39 -14.33 13.42
N GLU A 24 -1.32 -13.74 12.91
CA GLU A 24 -1.11 -12.28 13.05
C GLU A 24 -2.22 -11.48 12.39
N LEU A 25 -2.73 -11.95 11.24
CA LEU A 25 -3.84 -11.31 10.54
C LEU A 25 -5.14 -11.37 11.34
N GLU A 26 -5.45 -12.50 11.95
CA GLU A 26 -6.63 -12.66 12.81
C GLU A 26 -6.56 -11.74 14.03
N GLU A 27 -5.41 -11.67 14.70
CA GLU A 27 -5.18 -10.76 15.82
C GLU A 27 -5.34 -9.29 15.40
N ALA A 28 -4.77 -8.91 14.26
CA ALA A 28 -4.91 -7.55 13.74
C ALA A 28 -6.37 -7.20 13.43
N ILE A 29 -7.15 -8.15 12.88
CA ILE A 29 -8.59 -7.97 12.60
C ILE A 29 -9.37 -7.80 13.91
N GLN A 30 -9.05 -8.58 14.94
CA GLN A 30 -9.67 -8.46 16.25
C GLN A 30 -9.40 -7.06 16.85
N HIS A 31 -8.13 -6.65 16.95
CA HIS A 31 -7.76 -5.34 17.47
C HIS A 31 -8.42 -4.21 16.68
N TYR A 32 -8.43 -4.31 15.34
CA TYR A 32 -9.07 -3.32 14.48
C TYR A 32 -10.57 -3.20 14.75
N THR A 33 -11.25 -4.32 14.97
CA THR A 33 -12.70 -4.36 15.21
C THR A 33 -13.06 -3.84 16.60
N GLU A 34 -12.30 -4.21 17.62
CA GLU A 34 -12.47 -3.72 19.00
C GLU A 34 -12.27 -2.20 19.10
N ASN A 35 -11.34 -1.65 18.30
CA ASN A 35 -11.03 -0.22 18.27
C ASN A 35 -11.85 0.57 17.25
N LYS A 36 -12.83 -0.05 16.57
CA LYS A 36 -13.65 0.59 15.54
C LYS A 36 -14.70 1.51 16.16
N ALA A 37 -14.27 2.70 16.61
CA ALA A 37 -15.20 3.77 16.92
C ALA A 37 -15.96 4.20 15.64
N PRO A 38 -17.23 4.63 15.73
CA PRO A 38 -18.01 5.14 14.58
C PRO A 38 -17.31 6.28 13.81
N ASN A 39 -16.38 6.97 14.48
CA ASN A 39 -15.59 8.09 13.97
C ASN A 39 -14.11 7.70 13.77
N SER A 40 -13.84 6.49 13.27
CA SER A 40 -12.48 5.94 13.09
C SER A 40 -11.55 6.98 12.49
N ARG A 41 -10.52 7.36 13.25
CA ARG A 41 -9.51 8.38 12.93
C ARG A 41 -8.75 8.08 11.63
N TYR A 42 -8.88 6.85 11.10
CA TYR A 42 -8.11 6.35 9.97
C TYR A 42 -8.90 6.18 8.67
N GLN A 43 -10.25 6.07 8.72
CA GLN A 43 -11.14 5.89 7.55
C GLN A 43 -10.53 5.09 6.38
N LEU A 44 -9.84 3.99 6.67
CA LEU A 44 -8.88 3.36 5.74
C LEU A 44 -9.52 2.92 4.43
N ASN A 45 -10.77 2.46 4.48
CA ASN A 45 -11.52 2.06 3.30
C ASN A 45 -11.64 3.16 2.23
N THR A 46 -11.63 4.45 2.64
CA THR A 46 -11.73 5.59 1.71
C THR A 46 -10.42 5.88 0.99
N LYS A 47 -9.30 5.36 1.51
CA LYS A 47 -7.94 5.57 0.98
C LYS A 47 -7.45 4.38 0.14
N ILE A 48 -8.24 3.30 0.05
CA ILE A 48 -7.97 2.15 -0.83
C ILE A 48 -8.33 2.53 -2.26
N THR A 49 -7.38 2.39 -3.18
CA THR A 49 -7.61 2.62 -4.62
C THR A 49 -8.68 1.67 -5.16
N ASP A 50 -9.66 2.22 -5.87
CA ASP A 50 -10.82 1.50 -6.39
C ASP A 50 -11.58 0.68 -5.33
N SER A 51 -11.65 1.17 -4.08
CA SER A 51 -12.28 0.50 -2.93
C SER A 51 -13.64 -0.14 -3.24
N ALA A 52 -14.48 0.49 -4.07
CA ALA A 52 -15.78 -0.08 -4.46
C ALA A 52 -15.68 -1.46 -5.17
N GLN A 53 -14.55 -1.77 -5.80
CA GLN A 53 -14.28 -3.03 -6.50
C GLN A 53 -13.62 -4.10 -5.61
N TRP A 54 -13.32 -3.78 -4.35
CA TRP A 54 -12.78 -4.72 -3.38
C TRP A 54 -13.92 -5.41 -2.65
N ASN A 55 -13.79 -6.71 -2.40
CA ASN A 55 -14.70 -7.39 -1.48
C ASN A 55 -14.44 -6.93 -0.03
N GLU A 56 -15.44 -7.08 0.83
CA GLU A 56 -15.35 -6.61 2.22
C GLU A 56 -14.28 -7.33 3.04
N GLN A 57 -14.00 -8.60 2.72
CA GLN A 57 -12.97 -9.37 3.42
C GLN A 57 -11.57 -8.84 3.15
N ASP A 58 -11.23 -8.52 1.90
CA ASP A 58 -9.94 -7.96 1.53
C ASP A 58 -9.78 -6.54 2.08
N LYS A 59 -10.85 -5.73 2.08
CA LYS A 59 -10.85 -4.41 2.74
C LYS A 59 -10.56 -4.52 4.23
N LEU A 60 -11.22 -5.48 4.89
CA LEU A 60 -11.04 -5.73 6.32
C LEU A 60 -9.61 -6.16 6.62
N ARG A 61 -9.09 -7.16 5.91
CA ARG A 61 -7.71 -7.65 6.05
C ARG A 61 -6.71 -6.51 5.88
N LEU A 62 -6.80 -5.79 4.78
CA LEU A 62 -5.89 -4.68 4.50
C LEU A 62 -5.99 -3.57 5.55
N SER A 63 -7.21 -3.15 5.90
CA SER A 63 -7.41 -2.08 6.89
C SER A 63 -6.90 -2.47 8.27
N ALA A 64 -7.11 -3.72 8.68
CA ALA A 64 -6.61 -4.26 9.93
C ALA A 64 -5.08 -4.28 9.95
N SER A 65 -4.45 -4.82 8.90
CA SER A 65 -2.98 -4.84 8.78
C SER A 65 -2.38 -3.43 8.78
N VAL A 66 -3.01 -2.47 8.09
CA VAL A 66 -2.56 -1.07 8.07
C VAL A 66 -2.69 -0.42 9.46
N PHE A 67 -3.82 -0.60 10.13
CA PHE A 67 -4.05 -0.08 11.47
C PHE A 67 -2.99 -0.59 12.46
N GLU A 68 -2.79 -1.90 12.47
CA GLU A 68 -1.83 -2.57 13.36
C GLU A 68 -0.38 -2.18 13.02
N ALA A 69 -0.02 -2.10 11.73
CA ALA A 69 1.31 -1.69 11.31
C ALA A 69 1.66 -0.25 11.72
N ILE A 70 0.70 0.68 11.66
CA ILE A 70 0.89 2.05 12.13
C ILE A 70 1.12 2.05 13.65
N ALA A 71 0.35 1.26 14.41
CA ALA A 71 0.51 1.14 15.85
C ALA A 71 1.90 0.59 16.22
N ARG A 72 2.30 -0.55 15.62
CA ARG A 72 3.60 -1.19 15.83
C ARG A 72 4.77 -0.28 15.43
N SER A 73 4.64 0.44 14.33
CA SER A 73 5.67 1.39 13.87
C SER A 73 5.78 2.60 14.79
N SER A 74 4.64 3.17 15.19
CA SER A 74 4.60 4.30 16.14
C SER A 74 5.26 3.93 17.46
N LEU A 75 4.98 2.73 17.98
CA LEU A 75 5.61 2.21 19.19
C LEU A 75 7.13 2.02 19.01
N SER A 76 7.56 1.47 17.87
CA SER A 76 8.98 1.23 17.57
C SER A 76 9.82 2.51 17.54
N PHE A 77 9.22 3.63 17.14
CA PHE A 77 9.90 4.92 17.04
C PHE A 77 9.56 5.91 18.17
N TYR A 78 8.74 5.47 19.14
CA TYR A 78 8.28 6.31 20.23
C TYR A 78 9.46 6.84 21.06
N SER A 79 9.35 8.11 21.44
CA SER A 79 10.13 8.69 22.52
C SER A 79 9.31 9.77 23.22
N GLU A 80 9.61 10.04 24.48
CA GLU A 80 9.01 11.14 25.26
C GLU A 80 9.55 12.49 24.77
N SER A 81 9.18 12.86 23.55
CA SER A 81 9.56 14.11 22.91
C SER A 81 8.45 14.59 21.99
N ASP A 82 7.99 15.82 22.20
CA ASP A 82 6.99 16.45 21.32
C ASP A 82 7.44 16.47 19.86
N LYS A 83 8.75 16.65 19.63
CA LYS A 83 9.33 16.58 18.29
C LYS A 83 9.11 15.21 17.67
N ARG A 84 9.32 14.12 18.43
CA ARG A 84 9.11 12.76 17.91
C ARG A 84 7.63 12.49 17.65
N ALA A 85 6.74 12.97 18.51
CA ALA A 85 5.31 12.88 18.27
C ALA A 85 4.90 13.58 16.95
N GLN A 86 5.46 14.76 16.67
CA GLN A 86 5.24 15.47 15.40
C GLN A 86 5.81 14.71 14.20
N GLU A 87 7.03 14.17 14.32
CA GLU A 87 7.66 13.35 13.27
C GLU A 87 6.84 12.11 12.94
N ILE A 88 6.32 11.39 13.95
CA ILE A 88 5.43 10.23 13.78
C ILE A 88 4.13 10.64 13.09
N ASN A 89 3.51 11.74 13.52
CA ASN A 89 2.26 12.21 12.92
C ASN A 89 2.44 12.57 11.43
N ALA A 90 3.50 13.31 11.11
CA ALA A 90 3.84 13.66 9.73
C ALA A 90 4.09 12.41 8.88
N ALA A 91 4.87 11.45 9.39
CA ALA A 91 5.17 10.21 8.68
C ALA A 91 3.94 9.32 8.47
N ASN A 92 3.06 9.23 9.47
CA ASN A 92 1.79 8.51 9.38
C ASN A 92 0.87 9.14 8.33
N THR A 93 0.79 10.47 8.31
CA THR A 93 0.02 11.21 7.28
C THR A 93 0.57 10.92 5.88
N ALA A 94 1.89 11.02 5.70
CA ALA A 94 2.54 10.71 4.43
C ALA A 94 2.29 9.25 4.00
N PHE A 95 2.36 8.30 4.93
CA PHE A 95 2.06 6.90 4.67
C PHE A 95 0.62 6.70 4.17
N LEU A 96 -0.36 7.25 4.89
CA LEU A 96 -1.78 7.10 4.56
C LEU A 96 -2.18 7.81 3.26
N ASP A 97 -1.62 8.99 2.99
CA ASP A 97 -2.03 9.78 1.83
C ASP A 97 -1.32 9.36 0.54
N GLN A 98 -0.07 8.89 0.64
CA GLN A 98 0.75 8.58 -0.54
C GLN A 98 0.96 7.08 -0.73
N TYR A 99 1.32 6.35 0.32
CA TYR A 99 1.75 4.96 0.16
C TYR A 99 0.58 3.98 0.17
N LEU A 100 -0.49 4.27 0.91
CA LEU A 100 -1.66 3.40 0.95
C LEU A 100 -2.33 3.25 -0.43
N SER A 101 -2.41 4.34 -1.20
CA SER A 101 -2.93 4.29 -2.58
C SER A 101 -1.98 3.51 -3.50
N ILE A 102 -0.67 3.72 -3.38
CA ILE A 102 0.35 3.04 -4.23
C ILE A 102 0.37 1.53 -3.96
N ILE A 103 0.26 1.08 -2.70
CA ILE A 103 0.25 -0.38 -2.40
C ILE A 103 -1.03 -1.06 -2.90
N THR A 104 -2.12 -0.29 -3.06
CA THR A 104 -3.43 -0.80 -3.53
C THR A 104 -3.69 -0.60 -5.01
N GLU A 105 -2.80 0.08 -5.72
CA GLU A 105 -2.92 0.37 -7.14
C GLU A 105 -2.68 -0.89 -8.00
N ASN A 106 -3.42 -1.01 -9.11
CA ASN A 106 -3.24 -2.04 -10.13
C ASN A 106 -3.25 -3.48 -9.58
N THR A 107 -4.02 -3.74 -8.52
CA THR A 107 -4.16 -5.07 -7.92
C THR A 107 -5.03 -6.00 -8.78
N ASN A 108 -4.68 -7.28 -8.85
CA ASN A 108 -5.50 -8.28 -9.53
C ASN A 108 -6.76 -8.58 -8.67
N PRO A 109 -7.99 -8.39 -9.21
CA PRO A 109 -9.23 -8.58 -8.45
C PRO A 109 -9.42 -9.97 -7.84
N ASN A 110 -8.78 -11.01 -8.40
CA ASN A 110 -8.89 -12.39 -7.91
C ASN A 110 -7.93 -12.70 -6.76
N ILE A 111 -6.87 -11.90 -6.58
CA ILE A 111 -5.79 -12.12 -5.60
C ILE A 111 -5.26 -10.78 -5.09
N ARG A 112 -6.16 -9.89 -4.63
CA ARG A 112 -5.81 -8.50 -4.30
C ARG A 112 -4.75 -8.41 -3.20
N ILE A 113 -4.89 -9.20 -2.14
CA ILE A 113 -3.95 -9.23 -1.02
C ILE A 113 -2.55 -9.68 -1.45
N ASP A 114 -2.45 -10.69 -2.31
CA ASP A 114 -1.15 -11.10 -2.86
C ASP A 114 -0.55 -10.02 -3.76
N SER A 115 -1.37 -9.33 -4.55
CA SER A 115 -0.92 -8.19 -5.35
C SER A 115 -0.40 -7.05 -4.47
N VAL A 116 -1.05 -6.79 -3.33
CA VAL A 116 -0.58 -5.80 -2.34
C VAL A 116 0.79 -6.20 -1.78
N LYS A 117 0.98 -7.47 -1.40
CA LYS A 117 2.29 -7.96 -0.90
C LYS A 117 3.39 -7.75 -1.94
N GLU A 118 3.14 -8.04 -3.22
CA GLU A 118 4.12 -7.79 -4.29
C GLU A 118 4.39 -6.30 -4.49
N ASN A 119 3.35 -5.45 -4.46
CA ASN A 119 3.53 -3.99 -4.49
C ASN A 119 4.40 -3.50 -3.34
N ILE A 120 4.17 -4.00 -2.12
CA ILE A 120 4.96 -3.68 -0.92
C ILE A 120 6.43 -4.06 -1.12
N LYS A 121 6.72 -5.28 -1.60
CA LYS A 121 8.11 -5.72 -1.86
C LYS A 121 8.85 -4.79 -2.83
N ARG A 122 8.19 -4.41 -3.92
CA ARG A 122 8.73 -3.45 -4.90
C ARG A 122 9.02 -2.09 -4.26
N ILE A 123 8.05 -1.52 -3.56
CA ILE A 123 8.18 -0.19 -2.94
C ILE A 123 9.28 -0.19 -1.88
N LYS A 124 9.39 -1.24 -1.06
CA LYS A 124 10.47 -1.38 -0.07
C LYS A 124 11.84 -1.41 -0.74
N THR A 125 11.97 -2.15 -1.84
CA THR A 125 13.21 -2.20 -2.63
C THR A 125 13.58 -0.82 -3.16
N ASP A 126 12.61 -0.11 -3.75
CA ASP A 126 12.81 1.25 -4.25
C ASP A 126 13.20 2.24 -3.15
N LEU A 127 12.57 2.14 -1.97
CA LEU A 127 12.89 2.97 -0.81
C LEU A 127 14.31 2.71 -0.30
N LYS A 128 14.71 1.45 -0.16
CA LYS A 128 16.07 1.06 0.28
C LYS A 128 17.13 1.53 -0.71
N ASN A 129 16.93 1.27 -2.00
CA ASN A 129 17.85 1.72 -3.06
C ASN A 129 18.02 3.24 -3.09
N LYS A 130 16.95 4.01 -2.86
CA LYS A 130 17.01 5.47 -2.80
C LYS A 130 17.68 5.99 -1.53
N MET A 131 17.67 5.23 -0.43
CA MET A 131 18.40 5.58 0.79
C MET A 131 19.90 5.35 0.63
N GLU A 132 20.30 4.30 -0.08
CA GLU A 132 21.70 3.99 -0.37
C GLU A 132 22.31 4.96 -1.41
N ASN A 133 21.50 5.42 -2.37
CA ASN A 133 21.93 6.27 -3.49
C ASN A 133 21.65 7.78 -3.31
N SER A 134 21.28 8.27 -2.11
CA SER A 134 20.82 9.67 -1.97
C SER A 134 21.96 10.70 -2.04
N GLU A 135 22.34 11.09 -3.26
CA GLU A 135 22.99 12.38 -3.56
C GLU A 135 21.98 13.50 -3.90
N ASN A 136 20.68 13.23 -4.04
CA ASN A 136 19.69 14.27 -4.38
C ASN A 136 18.36 14.18 -3.59
N PRO A 137 18.04 15.17 -2.73
CA PRO A 137 16.84 15.16 -1.89
C PRO A 137 15.52 15.52 -2.62
N TYR A 138 15.51 15.84 -3.92
CA TYR A 138 14.32 16.35 -4.62
C TYR A 138 13.69 15.41 -5.69
N ALA A 139 14.19 14.19 -5.89
CA ALA A 139 13.66 13.26 -6.90
C ALA A 139 12.28 12.65 -6.56
N PHE A 140 11.56 13.18 -5.58
CA PHE A 140 10.40 12.56 -4.95
C PHE A 140 9.04 12.96 -5.53
N PHE A 141 8.97 13.89 -6.48
CA PHE A 141 7.68 14.41 -6.99
C PHE A 141 7.39 14.09 -8.46
N THR A 142 8.19 13.24 -9.11
CA THR A 142 7.88 12.83 -10.48
C THR A 142 6.95 11.63 -10.46
N PRO A 143 5.71 11.74 -10.96
CA PRO A 143 4.84 10.59 -11.15
C PRO A 143 5.51 9.69 -12.18
N VAL A 144 5.91 8.49 -11.77
CA VAL A 144 6.49 7.50 -12.68
C VAL A 144 5.34 6.82 -13.41
N THR A 145 4.84 7.45 -14.47
CA THR A 145 4.02 6.81 -15.51
C THR A 145 4.89 5.84 -16.30
N ALA A 146 5.29 4.72 -15.68
CA ALA A 146 5.99 3.64 -16.37
C ALA A 146 5.01 2.51 -16.73
N GLY A 147 4.42 2.64 -17.91
CA GLY A 147 4.23 1.54 -18.87
C GLY A 147 3.46 0.29 -18.43
N LEU A 148 2.13 0.38 -18.41
CA LEU A 148 1.26 -0.77 -18.74
C LEU A 148 0.87 -0.64 -20.21
N VAL A 149 1.73 -1.14 -21.09
CA VAL A 149 1.37 -1.37 -22.50
C VAL A 149 0.39 -2.52 -22.50
N VAL A 150 -0.89 -2.20 -22.71
CA VAL A 150 -1.98 -3.15 -22.86
C VAL A 150 -1.65 -4.11 -24.00
N MET A 151 -1.44 -5.39 -23.67
CA MET A 151 -1.47 -6.46 -24.66
C MET A 151 -2.89 -6.60 -25.20
N ALA A 152 -3.13 -6.08 -26.40
CA ALA A 152 -4.26 -6.41 -27.26
C ALA A 152 -3.69 -6.49 -28.69
N ALA A 153 -3.88 -7.51 -29.51
CA ALA A 153 -4.71 -8.70 -29.44
C ALA A 153 -4.04 -9.77 -30.32
N ALA A 154 -4.12 -11.04 -29.95
CA ALA A 154 -3.81 -12.15 -30.84
C ALA A 154 -5.10 -12.90 -31.20
N ALA A 155 -5.29 -13.06 -32.52
CA ALA A 155 -6.16 -14.02 -33.22
C ALA A 155 -7.69 -13.85 -33.05
N THR A 156 -8.57 -14.02 -34.04
CA THR A 156 -8.55 -14.37 -35.47
C THR A 156 -10.00 -14.22 -35.94
N THR A 157 -10.27 -13.77 -37.17
CA THR A 157 -11.22 -14.45 -38.07
C THR A 157 -11.04 -13.92 -39.49
N ILE A 158 -10.44 -14.77 -40.31
CA ILE A 158 -10.57 -14.78 -41.76
C ILE A 158 -12.06 -14.98 -42.07
N ALA A 159 -12.68 -14.08 -42.83
CA ALA A 159 -13.53 -14.40 -43.98
C ALA A 159 -14.22 -13.15 -44.55
N LEU A 160 -14.41 -13.22 -45.87
CA LEU A 160 -15.30 -12.44 -46.74
C LEU A 160 -14.68 -11.12 -47.26
N LEU A 161 -14.61 -10.86 -48.57
CA LEU A 161 -14.97 -11.61 -49.76
C LEU A 161 -14.24 -10.95 -50.92
N SER A 162 -13.66 -11.77 -51.79
CA SER A 162 -13.43 -11.44 -53.18
C SER A 162 -14.74 -10.91 -53.80
N TYR A 163 -14.77 -9.69 -54.29
CA TYR A 163 -15.60 -9.34 -55.44
C TYR A 163 -14.97 -8.22 -56.25
N LYS A 164 -14.41 -8.63 -57.39
CA LYS A 164 -13.99 -7.79 -58.50
C LYS A 164 -15.04 -8.06 -59.59
N ALA A 165 -15.73 -7.01 -60.02
CA ALA A 165 -16.42 -6.92 -61.30
C ALA A 165 -16.31 -5.47 -61.76
#